data_AF-W1WBN1-F1
#
_entry.id   AF-W1WBN1-F1
#
_cell.length_a   1.000
_cell.length_b   1.000
_cell.length_c   1.000
_cell.angle_alpha   90.00
_cell.angle_beta   90.00
_cell.angle_gamma   90.00
#
_symmetry.space_group_name_H-M   'P 1'
#
loop_
_entity.id
_entity.type
_entity.pdbx_description
1 polymer ?
#
loop_
_entity_poly.entity_id
_entity_poly.type
_entity_poly.pdbx_seq_one_letter_code
_entity_poly.pdbx_strand_id
1 'polypeptide(L)'
;DPIGLEGGWNQYVYASIHPTYSIDPLGLIDKPAPVFNRELNSDAYYLAVNNCYSYALNRYGNPGSRIFGGGGLQPGELSGKEFSKLTCSSIFEASKNDGAKDLDNGSCPSGYHKAQLFIRPHNFIGMGGDYHWYRQDANGEWSDKQGVGAIRFRGKDPLPPIDYPEKCGTICLPN
;
A
#
# COMPACT_ATOMS: atom_id res chain seq x y z
N ASP A 1 -18.55 -7.94 6.09
CA ASP A 1 -17.66 -7.19 5.20
C ASP A 1 -18.26 -5.79 4.98
N PRO A 2 -17.80 -4.74 5.66
CA PRO A 2 -18.22 -3.37 5.36
C PRO A 2 -17.56 -2.81 4.09
N ILE A 3 -16.61 -3.54 3.51
CA ILE A 3 -15.81 -3.17 2.33
C ILE A 3 -16.33 -3.85 1.06
N GLY A 4 -17.26 -4.78 1.20
CA GLY A 4 -18.06 -5.38 0.13
C GLY A 4 -17.23 -5.69 -1.10
N LEU A 5 -16.36 -6.71 -1.04
CA LEU A 5 -15.91 -7.48 -2.21
C LEU A 5 -14.90 -8.62 -1.91
N GLU A 6 -14.60 -9.03 -0.66
CA GLU A 6 -13.43 -9.90 -0.43
C GLU A 6 -13.61 -11.10 0.53
N GLY A 7 -14.83 -11.45 0.94
CA GLY A 7 -15.08 -12.59 1.84
C GLY A 7 -15.28 -13.97 1.19
N GLY A 8 -15.05 -14.11 -0.13
CA GLY A 8 -15.63 -15.22 -0.89
C GLY A 8 -17.17 -15.14 -0.91
N TRP A 9 -17.87 -16.24 -1.25
CA TRP A 9 -19.35 -16.27 -1.35
C TRP A 9 -20.10 -15.89 -0.07
N ASN A 10 -19.40 -15.78 1.08
CA ASN A 10 -20.03 -15.48 2.35
C ASN A 10 -19.28 -14.35 3.10
N GLN A 11 -19.71 -13.12 2.82
CA GLN A 11 -19.15 -11.86 3.31
C GLN A 11 -19.31 -11.60 4.83
N TYR A 12 -19.83 -12.58 5.59
CA TYR A 12 -20.13 -12.46 7.02
C TYR A 12 -19.43 -13.51 7.89
N VAL A 13 -18.49 -14.29 7.33
CA VAL A 13 -17.76 -15.30 8.10
C VAL A 13 -16.75 -14.61 9.02
N TYR A 14 -16.92 -14.81 10.33
CA TYR A 14 -15.97 -14.37 11.37
C TYR A 14 -14.98 -15.50 11.67
N ALA A 15 -13.68 -15.17 11.66
CA ALA A 15 -12.59 -16.06 12.09
C ALA A 15 -12.58 -17.44 11.39
N SER A 16 -12.79 -17.47 10.07
CA SER A 16 -12.82 -18.71 9.26
C SER A 16 -13.67 -19.82 9.89
N ILE A 17 -14.89 -19.49 10.36
CA ILE A 17 -15.86 -20.37 11.05
C ILE A 17 -15.34 -21.02 12.35
N HIS A 18 -14.31 -20.45 12.97
CA HIS A 18 -13.68 -20.94 14.21
C HIS A 18 -13.70 -19.91 15.36
N PRO A 19 -14.87 -19.37 15.75
CA PRO A 19 -14.96 -18.24 16.68
C PRO A 19 -14.55 -18.57 18.13
N THR A 20 -14.40 -19.85 18.47
CA THR A 20 -14.10 -20.31 19.84
C THR A 20 -12.61 -20.40 20.14
N TYR A 21 -11.74 -20.33 19.13
CA TYR A 21 -10.28 -20.37 19.30
C TYR A 21 -9.52 -19.45 18.35
N SER A 22 -10.20 -18.78 17.42
CA SER A 22 -9.61 -17.80 16.52
C SER A 22 -10.25 -16.43 16.73
N ILE A 23 -9.41 -15.42 16.87
CA ILE A 23 -9.79 -14.01 16.75
C ILE A 23 -9.15 -13.48 15.48
N ASP A 24 -9.88 -12.69 14.69
CA ASP A 24 -9.35 -11.98 13.53
C ASP A 24 -9.47 -10.47 13.77
N PRO A 25 -8.57 -9.87 14.58
CA PRO A 25 -8.70 -8.47 14.99
C PRO A 25 -8.53 -7.48 13.83
N LEU A 26 -7.93 -7.92 12.71
CA LEU A 26 -7.56 -7.07 11.58
C LEU A 26 -8.25 -7.47 10.27
N GLY A 27 -8.96 -8.60 10.22
CA GLY A 27 -9.57 -9.11 8.99
C GLY A 27 -8.54 -9.64 7.98
N LEU A 28 -7.40 -10.17 8.46
CA LEU A 28 -6.23 -10.51 7.62
C LEU A 28 -6.00 -12.01 7.42
N ILE A 29 -6.76 -12.86 8.12
CA ILE A 29 -6.58 -14.31 8.02
C ILE A 29 -6.93 -14.76 6.58
N ASP A 30 -6.04 -15.55 5.98
CA ASP A 30 -6.15 -16.13 4.63
C ASP A 30 -6.23 -15.14 3.44
N LYS A 31 -5.92 -13.86 3.65
CA LYS A 31 -5.83 -12.92 2.53
C LYS A 31 -4.53 -13.13 1.74
N PRO A 32 -4.57 -13.49 0.44
CA PRO A 32 -3.38 -13.58 -0.39
C PRO A 32 -2.82 -12.18 -0.65
N ALA A 33 -1.56 -12.12 -1.09
CA ALA A 33 -0.99 -10.88 -1.59
C ALA A 33 -1.86 -10.30 -2.72
N PRO A 34 -1.88 -8.97 -2.90
CA PRO A 34 -2.64 -8.33 -3.95
C PRO A 34 -2.27 -8.83 -5.35
N VAL A 35 -3.20 -8.70 -6.30
CA VAL A 35 -2.96 -8.97 -7.71
C VAL A 35 -2.94 -7.64 -8.45
N PHE A 36 -2.00 -7.45 -9.37
CA PHE A 36 -2.03 -6.33 -10.29
C PHE A 36 -3.31 -6.38 -11.12
N ASN A 37 -4.20 -5.40 -10.93
CA ASN A 37 -5.41 -5.27 -11.72
C ASN A 37 -5.29 -4.08 -12.67
N ARG A 38 -5.17 -4.38 -13.97
CA ARG A 38 -5.08 -3.38 -15.02
C ARG A 38 -6.40 -2.64 -15.26
N GLU A 39 -7.55 -3.14 -14.85
CA GLU A 39 -8.86 -2.51 -15.09
C GLU A 39 -9.13 -1.35 -14.12
N LEU A 40 -8.57 -1.40 -12.90
CA LEU A 40 -8.50 -0.24 -11.98
C LEU A 40 -7.73 0.94 -12.58
N ASN A 41 -7.00 0.70 -13.67
CA ASN A 41 -6.28 1.71 -14.44
C ASN A 41 -7.15 2.49 -15.42
N SER A 42 -8.40 2.06 -15.62
CA SER A 42 -9.37 2.74 -16.50
C SER A 42 -10.48 3.44 -15.72
N ASP A 43 -10.60 3.16 -14.42
CA ASP A 43 -11.60 3.81 -13.58
C ASP A 43 -11.12 5.20 -13.15
N ALA A 44 -11.74 6.24 -13.73
CA ALA A 44 -11.34 7.62 -13.50
C ALA A 44 -11.51 8.05 -12.03
N TYR A 45 -12.45 7.45 -11.31
CA TYR A 45 -12.67 7.73 -9.89
C TYR A 45 -11.54 7.14 -9.04
N TYR A 46 -11.17 5.88 -9.28
CA TYR A 46 -10.03 5.23 -8.63
C TYR A 46 -8.72 6.01 -8.87
N LEU A 47 -8.49 6.45 -10.11
CA LEU A 47 -7.32 7.26 -10.44
C LEU A 47 -7.30 8.61 -9.71
N ALA A 48 -8.47 9.20 -9.47
CA ALA A 48 -8.62 10.50 -8.82
C ALA A 48 -8.53 10.44 -7.29
N VAL A 49 -8.91 9.34 -6.65
CA VAL A 49 -8.97 9.24 -5.18
C VAL A 49 -7.91 8.31 -4.57
N ASN A 50 -6.96 7.82 -5.36
CA ASN A 50 -5.95 6.87 -4.90
C ASN A 50 -4.53 7.40 -5.18
N ASN A 51 -3.55 7.00 -4.37
CA ASN A 51 -2.14 7.39 -4.49
C ASN A 51 -1.22 6.16 -4.40
N CYS A 52 0.10 6.36 -4.38
CA CYS A 52 1.07 5.26 -4.30
C CYS A 52 0.93 4.43 -3.00
N TYR A 53 0.58 5.05 -1.87
CA TYR A 53 0.47 4.36 -0.58
C TYR A 53 -0.82 3.57 -0.43
N SER A 54 -1.97 4.17 -0.77
CA SER A 54 -3.25 3.45 -0.85
C SER A 54 -3.16 2.28 -1.83
N TYR A 55 -2.54 2.48 -3.00
CA TYR A 55 -2.27 1.38 -3.92
C TYR A 55 -1.38 0.32 -3.27
N ALA A 56 -0.29 0.71 -2.61
CA ALA A 56 0.59 -0.23 -1.94
C ALA A 56 -0.14 -1.02 -0.85
N LEU A 57 -1.03 -0.39 -0.07
CA LEU A 57 -1.88 -1.05 0.93
C LEU A 57 -3.00 -1.91 0.33
N ASN A 58 -3.18 -1.91 -0.99
CA ASN A 58 -4.34 -2.50 -1.65
C ASN A 58 -5.69 -1.95 -1.13
N ARG A 59 -5.71 -0.65 -0.81
CA ARG A 59 -6.89 0.03 -0.27
C ARG A 59 -7.34 1.17 -1.17
N TYR A 60 -8.63 1.46 -1.15
CA TYR A 60 -9.15 2.72 -1.67
C TYR A 60 -8.72 3.85 -0.72
N GLY A 61 -8.41 5.01 -1.30
CA GLY A 61 -8.30 6.24 -0.53
C GLY A 61 -9.66 6.74 -0.04
N ASN A 62 -9.66 7.81 0.76
CA ASN A 62 -10.88 8.44 1.25
C ASN A 62 -11.58 9.24 0.14
N PRO A 63 -12.87 8.94 -0.15
CA PRO A 63 -13.71 9.80 -0.98
C PRO A 63 -13.89 11.15 -0.30
N GLY A 64 -13.38 12.24 -0.89
CA GLY A 64 -13.63 13.59 -0.34
C GLY A 64 -12.52 14.60 -0.56
N SER A 65 -11.33 14.18 -0.95
CA SER A 65 -10.30 15.14 -1.35
C SER A 65 -10.68 15.80 -2.68
N ARG A 66 -10.77 17.13 -2.68
CA ARG A 66 -11.04 17.95 -3.88
C ARG A 66 -9.86 17.98 -4.85
N ILE A 67 -8.74 17.33 -4.52
CA ILE A 67 -7.52 17.32 -5.30
C ILE A 67 -7.36 15.93 -5.91
N PHE A 68 -7.29 15.86 -7.24
CA PHE A 68 -6.97 14.62 -7.96
C PHE A 68 -5.65 14.03 -7.46
N GLY A 69 -5.67 12.77 -7.03
CA GLY A 69 -4.53 12.06 -6.43
C GLY A 69 -4.29 12.39 -4.95
N GLY A 70 -5.00 13.37 -4.40
CA GLY A 70 -4.94 13.78 -2.99
C GLY A 70 -5.96 13.10 -2.08
N GLY A 71 -6.77 12.17 -2.62
CA GLY A 71 -7.71 11.36 -1.83
C GLY A 71 -7.12 10.07 -1.28
N GLY A 72 -5.89 9.72 -1.67
CA GLY A 72 -5.21 8.54 -1.17
C GLY A 72 -4.73 8.71 0.27
N LEU A 73 -4.59 7.60 0.98
CA LEU A 73 -4.08 7.50 2.34
C LEU A 73 -2.64 8.01 2.42
N GLN A 74 -2.31 8.64 3.54
CA GLN A 74 -0.93 8.91 3.94
C GLN A 74 -0.41 7.84 4.91
N PRO A 75 0.90 7.52 4.91
CA PRO A 75 1.51 6.72 5.97
C PRO A 75 1.20 7.28 7.34
N GLY A 76 0.55 6.50 8.20
CA GLY A 76 0.10 6.88 9.54
C GLY A 76 -1.33 7.40 9.61
N GLU A 77 -2.04 7.59 8.49
CA GLU A 77 -3.41 8.14 8.49
C GLU A 77 -4.40 7.19 9.17
N LEU A 78 -4.27 5.87 8.95
CA LEU A 78 -5.17 4.87 9.54
C LEU A 78 -5.07 4.82 11.07
N SER A 79 -3.88 5.10 11.61
CA SER A 79 -3.60 5.15 13.04
C SER A 79 -3.74 6.56 13.65
N GLY A 80 -3.98 7.58 12.83
CA GLY A 80 -3.99 8.98 13.25
C GLY A 80 -2.61 9.51 13.65
N LYS A 81 -1.52 8.85 13.23
CA LYS A 81 -0.12 9.17 13.52
C LYS A 81 0.67 9.32 12.22
N GLU A 82 0.22 10.21 11.35
CA GLU A 82 0.87 10.53 10.08
C GLU A 82 2.35 10.90 10.26
N PHE A 83 3.16 10.57 9.25
CA PHE A 83 4.59 10.89 9.27
C PHE A 83 4.82 12.41 9.39
N SER A 84 5.79 12.81 10.22
CA SER A 84 6.08 14.23 10.46
C SER A 84 7.22 14.78 9.60
N LYS A 85 8.01 13.89 8.99
CA LYS A 85 9.17 14.23 8.16
C LYS A 85 9.24 13.33 6.95
N LEU A 86 9.63 13.89 5.81
CA LEU A 86 9.89 13.14 4.60
C LEU A 86 11.25 12.41 4.69
N THR A 87 11.33 11.38 5.51
CA THR A 87 12.52 10.52 5.69
C THR A 87 12.10 9.06 5.75
N CYS A 88 13.00 8.14 5.35
CA CYS A 88 12.71 6.71 5.34
C CYS A 88 12.22 6.21 6.71
N SER A 89 12.89 6.64 7.79
CA SER A 89 12.54 6.27 9.16
C SER A 89 11.14 6.75 9.56
N SER A 90 10.83 8.03 9.33
CA SER A 90 9.54 8.60 9.74
C SER A 90 8.39 7.98 8.98
N ILE A 91 8.57 7.67 7.69
CA ILE A 91 7.53 7.03 6.88
C ILE A 91 7.35 5.57 7.30
N PHE A 92 8.43 4.81 7.52
CA PHE A 92 8.31 3.44 8.02
C PHE A 92 7.67 3.36 9.40
N GLU A 93 8.02 4.27 10.32
CA GLU A 93 7.37 4.34 11.64
C GLU A 93 5.86 4.61 11.50
N ALA A 94 5.47 5.56 10.65
CA ALA A 94 4.07 5.85 10.41
C ALA A 94 3.33 4.67 9.75
N SER A 95 3.93 4.01 8.75
CA SER A 95 3.37 2.78 8.16
C SER A 95 3.26 1.64 9.18
N LYS A 96 4.20 1.51 10.11
CA LYS A 96 4.13 0.52 11.19
C LYS A 96 3.00 0.83 12.18
N ASN A 97 2.73 2.10 12.46
CA ASN A 97 1.56 2.49 13.25
C ASN A 97 0.25 2.08 12.55
N ASP A 98 0.19 2.12 11.23
CA ASP A 98 -0.93 1.64 10.41
C ASP A 98 -1.01 0.10 10.30
N GLY A 99 -0.06 -0.61 10.90
CA GLY A 99 -0.05 -2.08 10.98
C GLY A 99 0.99 -2.77 10.10
N ALA A 100 1.86 -2.03 9.40
CA ALA A 100 2.97 -2.63 8.67
C ALA A 100 3.93 -3.38 9.63
N LYS A 101 4.66 -4.35 9.10
CA LYS A 101 5.62 -5.18 9.84
C LYS A 101 6.96 -5.22 9.13
N ASP A 102 8.03 -5.35 9.91
CA ASP A 102 9.35 -5.62 9.35
C ASP A 102 9.36 -7.02 8.72
N LEU A 103 10.29 -7.27 7.79
CA LEU A 103 10.46 -8.60 7.19
C LEU A 103 11.01 -9.58 8.24
N ASP A 104 10.53 -10.81 8.19
CA ASP A 104 11.10 -11.93 8.95
C ASP A 104 11.88 -12.84 7.98
N ASN A 105 13.20 -12.89 8.13
CA ASN A 105 14.11 -13.64 7.25
C ASN A 105 13.86 -13.40 5.75
N GLY A 106 13.59 -12.14 5.39
CA GLY A 106 13.34 -11.74 4.00
C GLY A 106 11.95 -12.10 3.47
N SER A 107 11.05 -12.58 4.33
CA SER A 107 9.66 -12.92 4.00
C SER A 107 8.66 -12.09 4.80
N CYS A 108 7.43 -11.99 4.29
CA CYS A 108 6.34 -11.38 5.02
C CYS A 108 5.48 -12.44 5.70
N PRO A 109 4.90 -12.15 6.88
CA PRO A 109 3.94 -13.05 7.51
C PRO A 109 2.70 -13.24 6.63
N SER A 110 1.95 -14.32 6.87
CA SER A 110 0.66 -14.54 6.19
C SER A 110 -0.28 -13.34 6.38
N GLY A 111 -1.01 -12.98 5.33
CA GLY A 111 -1.86 -11.78 5.30
C GLY A 111 -1.10 -10.47 5.04
N TYR A 112 0.18 -10.54 4.64
CA TYR A 112 1.00 -9.39 4.27
C TYR A 112 1.72 -9.62 2.95
N HIS A 113 2.14 -8.53 2.31
CA HIS A 113 2.92 -8.54 1.08
C HIS A 113 4.06 -7.51 1.17
N LYS A 114 5.09 -7.67 0.33
CA LYS A 114 6.23 -6.77 0.33
C LYS A 114 5.88 -5.44 -0.33
N ALA A 115 6.32 -4.34 0.27
CA ALA A 115 6.31 -3.02 -0.34
C ALA A 115 7.67 -2.35 -0.15
N GLN A 116 8.11 -1.59 -1.14
CA GLN A 116 9.42 -0.93 -1.17
C GLN A 116 9.21 0.58 -1.24
N LEU A 117 9.82 1.30 -0.30
CA LEU A 117 9.75 2.75 -0.20
C LEU A 117 10.93 3.40 -0.93
N PHE A 118 10.63 4.52 -1.59
CA PHE A 118 11.59 5.45 -2.18
C PHE A 118 11.25 6.88 -1.78
N ILE A 119 12.26 7.74 -1.69
CA ILE A 119 12.10 9.16 -1.37
C ILE A 119 12.70 10.04 -2.47
N ARG A 120 11.92 11.07 -2.83
CA ARG A 120 12.41 12.24 -3.56
C ARG A 120 12.60 13.36 -2.53
N PRO A 121 13.85 13.77 -2.22
CA PRO A 121 14.07 14.84 -1.28
C PRO A 121 13.52 16.17 -1.81
N HIS A 122 13.28 17.12 -0.90
CA HIS A 122 12.90 18.48 -1.30
C HIS A 122 13.95 19.10 -2.24
N ASN A 123 13.48 19.83 -3.25
CA ASN A 123 14.30 20.51 -4.26
C ASN A 123 15.10 19.56 -5.18
N PHE A 124 14.71 18.29 -5.31
CA PHE A 124 15.30 17.40 -6.30
C PHE A 124 15.03 17.92 -7.72
N ILE A 125 16.05 18.50 -8.37
CA ILE A 125 15.97 19.08 -9.72
C ILE A 125 14.78 20.05 -9.85
N GLY A 126 14.55 20.90 -8.82
CA GLY A 126 13.46 21.87 -8.80
C GLY A 126 12.06 21.30 -8.51
N MET A 127 11.96 20.01 -8.15
CA MET A 127 10.72 19.36 -7.76
C MET A 127 10.49 19.41 -6.24
N GLY A 128 9.21 19.32 -5.83
CA GLY A 128 8.82 19.16 -4.44
C GLY A 128 9.21 17.80 -3.87
N GLY A 129 9.40 17.74 -2.55
CA GLY A 129 9.66 16.50 -1.83
C GLY A 129 8.45 15.55 -1.92
N ASP A 130 8.72 14.26 -2.06
CA ASP A 130 7.70 13.24 -2.29
C ASP A 130 8.20 11.85 -1.85
N TYR A 131 7.29 10.90 -1.70
CA TYR A 131 7.60 9.51 -1.46
C TYR A 131 6.88 8.62 -2.47
N HIS A 132 7.45 7.44 -2.73
CA HIS A 132 6.86 6.49 -3.65
C HIS A 132 6.96 5.07 -3.16
N TRP A 133 5.93 4.29 -3.48
CA TRP A 133 5.82 2.90 -3.08
C TRP A 133 5.72 2.00 -4.29
N TYR A 134 6.54 0.96 -4.29
CA TYR A 134 6.28 -0.24 -5.07
C TYR A 134 5.65 -1.29 -4.18
N ARG A 135 4.79 -2.13 -4.77
CA ARG A 135 4.15 -3.28 -4.14
C ARG A 135 4.55 -4.54 -4.90
N GLN A 136 4.82 -5.63 -4.19
CA GLN A 136 4.98 -6.95 -4.78
C GLN A 136 3.64 -7.68 -4.78
N ASP A 137 3.18 -8.08 -5.96
CA ASP A 137 1.93 -8.81 -6.15
C ASP A 137 2.15 -10.33 -5.96
N ALA A 138 1.05 -11.10 -5.89
CA ALA A 138 1.08 -12.55 -5.61
C ALA A 138 1.94 -13.39 -6.57
N ASN A 139 2.20 -12.89 -7.78
CA ASN A 139 3.06 -13.56 -8.77
C ASN A 139 4.56 -13.27 -8.56
N GLY A 140 4.93 -12.54 -7.51
CA GLY A 140 6.30 -12.15 -7.18
C GLY A 140 6.84 -10.95 -7.98
N GLU A 141 6.01 -10.36 -8.84
CA GLU A 141 6.38 -9.18 -9.62
C GLU A 141 5.97 -7.89 -8.92
N TRP A 142 6.61 -6.79 -9.30
CA TRP A 142 6.37 -5.49 -8.69
C TRP A 142 5.52 -4.59 -9.56
N SER A 143 4.71 -3.76 -8.93
CA SER A 143 3.89 -2.74 -9.57
C SER A 143 3.79 -1.48 -8.71
N ASP A 144 3.41 -0.36 -9.34
CA ASP A 144 3.31 0.93 -8.66
C ASP A 144 2.21 1.82 -9.25
N LYS A 145 1.80 2.84 -8.48
CA LYS A 145 0.89 3.91 -8.95
C LYS A 145 1.57 5.25 -8.78
N GLN A 146 1.72 6.00 -9.87
CA GLN A 146 2.38 7.31 -9.85
C GLN A 146 1.33 8.45 -9.84
N GLY A 147 1.05 8.98 -8.64
CA GLY A 147 0.04 10.04 -8.47
C GLY A 147 -1.31 9.68 -9.10
N VAL A 148 -1.88 10.61 -9.87
CA VAL A 148 -3.12 10.39 -10.65
C VAL A 148 -2.95 9.44 -11.83
N GLY A 149 -1.70 9.11 -12.17
CA GLY A 149 -1.36 8.28 -13.30
C GLY A 149 -1.74 6.82 -13.13
N ALA A 150 -1.58 6.14 -14.24
CA ALA A 150 -1.87 4.73 -14.38
C ALA A 150 -1.03 3.84 -13.44
N ILE A 151 -1.59 2.72 -13.02
CA ILE A 151 -0.80 1.65 -12.37
C ILE A 151 0.17 1.09 -13.42
N ARG A 152 1.44 0.91 -13.06
CA ARG A 152 2.48 0.40 -13.94
C ARG A 152 3.07 -0.88 -13.40
N PHE A 153 3.28 -1.81 -14.31
CA PHE A 153 4.03 -3.03 -14.07
C PHE A 153 5.53 -2.73 -14.12
N ARG A 154 6.28 -3.23 -13.14
CA ARG A 154 7.73 -2.99 -13.00
C ARG A 154 8.58 -4.27 -13.14
N GLY A 155 7.96 -5.44 -13.18
CA GLY A 155 8.66 -6.71 -13.34
C GLY A 155 9.23 -7.27 -12.03
N LYS A 156 10.06 -8.31 -12.11
CA LYS A 156 10.62 -9.02 -10.94
C LYS A 156 11.71 -8.22 -10.23
N ASP A 157 12.53 -7.50 -10.99
CA ASP A 157 13.70 -6.76 -10.51
C ASP A 157 13.62 -5.28 -10.92
N PRO A 158 12.70 -4.52 -10.33
CA PRO A 158 12.42 -3.16 -10.80
C PRO A 158 13.53 -2.19 -10.40
N LEU A 159 13.94 -1.34 -11.35
CA LEU A 159 14.77 -0.18 -11.02
C LEU A 159 13.98 0.85 -10.18
N PRO A 160 14.66 1.58 -9.29
CA PRO A 160 14.07 2.73 -8.62
C PRO A 160 13.44 3.71 -9.62
N PRO A 161 12.37 4.42 -9.26
CA PRO A 161 11.85 5.48 -10.10
C PRO A 161 12.94 6.55 -10.31
N ILE A 162 13.07 7.07 -11.53
CA ILE A 162 14.17 7.99 -11.92
C ILE A 162 14.26 9.20 -10.99
N ASP A 163 13.12 9.75 -10.57
CA ASP A 163 13.07 10.97 -9.77
C ASP A 163 13.13 10.72 -8.25
N TYR A 164 13.36 9.47 -7.83
CA TYR A 164 13.38 9.07 -6.42
C TYR A 164 14.74 8.43 -6.10
N PRO A 165 15.77 9.27 -5.86
CA PRO A 165 17.15 8.81 -5.73
C PRO A 165 17.40 7.98 -4.46
N GLU A 166 16.57 8.13 -3.42
CA GLU A 166 16.76 7.44 -2.15
C GLU A 166 15.91 6.17 -2.10
N LYS A 167 16.56 5.00 -2.10
CA LYS A 167 15.91 3.71 -1.87
C LYS A 167 15.98 3.38 -0.37
N CYS A 168 14.85 3.43 0.32
CA CYS A 168 14.78 3.27 1.77
C CYS A 168 14.93 1.81 2.24
N GLY A 169 14.09 0.92 1.71
CA GLY A 169 14.03 -0.49 2.13
C GLY A 169 12.66 -1.12 1.87
N THR A 170 12.56 -2.41 2.13
CA THR A 170 11.31 -3.18 2.01
C THR A 170 10.66 -3.32 3.37
N ILE A 171 9.33 -3.31 3.41
CA ILE A 171 8.49 -3.59 4.58
C ILE A 171 7.33 -4.52 4.17
N CYS A 172 6.64 -5.12 5.13
CA CYS A 172 5.44 -5.90 4.91
C CYS A 172 4.19 -5.06 5.20
N LEU A 173 3.39 -4.82 4.16
CA LEU A 173 2.08 -4.16 4.29
C LEU A 173 0.98 -5.21 4.42
N PRO A 174 -0.08 -4.95 5.21
CA PRO A 174 -1.22 -5.84 5.31
C PRO A 174 -1.99 -5.93 3.99
N ASN A 175 -2.54 -7.11 3.69
CA ASN A 175 -3.37 -7.38 2.52
C ASN A 175 -4.79 -6.79 2.64
#